data_AF-A0A7Y5U2C8-F1
#
_entry.id   AF-A0A7Y5U2C8-F1
#
_cell.length_a   1.000
_cell.length_b   1.000
_cell.length_c   1.000
_cell.angle_alpha   90.00
_cell.angle_beta   90.00
_cell.angle_gamma   90.00
#
_symmetry.space_group_name_H-M   'P 1'
#
loop_
_entity.id
_entity.type
_entity.pdbx_description
1 polymer ?
#
loop_
_entity_poly.entity_id
_entity_poly.type
_entity_poly.pdbx_seq_one_letter_code
_entity_poly.pdbx_strand_id
1 'polypeptide(L)' 'EMLKTKNFGRKSLNEIKEILSGMGLSLGMRLDQPAAQSQE' A
#
# COMPACT_ATOMS: atom_id res chain seq x y z
N GLU A 1 -7.20 -9.34 -6.96
CA GLU A 1 -8.05 -8.20 -7.34
C GLU A 1 -7.36 -7.29 -8.36
N MET A 2 -6.27 -6.59 -8.03
CA MET A 2 -5.65 -5.58 -8.92
C MET A 2 -5.21 -6.08 -10.30
N LEU A 3 -4.77 -7.34 -10.43
CA LEU A 3 -4.35 -7.93 -11.72
C LEU A 3 -5.50 -8.20 -12.70
N LYS A 4 -6.76 -8.06 -12.26
CA LYS A 4 -7.92 -8.19 -13.16
C LYS A 4 -8.21 -6.89 -13.93
N THR A 5 -7.58 -5.78 -13.54
CA THR A 5 -7.80 -4.47 -14.19
C THR A 5 -7.01 -4.39 -15.50
N LYS A 6 -7.68 -3.94 -16.58
CA LYS A 6 -7.19 -3.98 -17.98
C LYS A 6 -5.74 -3.49 -18.19
N ASN A 7 -5.32 -2.45 -17.46
CA ASN A 7 -3.99 -1.83 -17.62
C ASN A 7 -3.06 -2.06 -16.42
N PHE A 8 -3.43 -2.94 -15.49
CA PHE A 8 -2.67 -3.19 -14.27
C PHE A 8 -2.08 -4.60 -14.30
N GLY A 9 -0.75 -4.70 -14.37
CA GLY A 9 -0.04 -5.97 -14.52
C GLY A 9 0.97 -6.26 -13.41
N ARG A 10 1.72 -7.36 -13.59
CA ARG A 10 2.77 -7.79 -12.66
C ARG A 10 3.86 -6.71 -12.48
N LYS A 11 4.20 -5.98 -13.54
CA LYS A 11 5.17 -4.88 -13.49
C LYS A 11 4.71 -3.78 -12.54
N SER A 12 3.49 -3.26 -12.74
CA SER A 12 2.89 -2.24 -11.86
C SER A 12 2.80 -2.71 -10.41
N LEU A 13 2.44 -3.99 -10.19
CA LEU A 13 2.40 -4.57 -8.84
C LEU A 13 3.78 -4.63 -8.18
N ASN A 14 4.83 -4.98 -8.93
CA ASN A 14 6.19 -5.03 -8.42
C ASN A 14 6.73 -3.62 -8.11
N GLU A 15 6.48 -2.65 -8.99
CA GLU A 15 6.86 -1.25 -8.76
C GLU A 15 6.24 -0.71 -7.46
N ILE A 16 4.95 -0.97 -7.24
CA ILE A 16 4.27 -0.59 -5.99
C ILE A 16 4.91 -1.27 -4.78
N LYS A 17 5.23 -2.57 -4.87
CA LYS A 17 5.89 -3.29 -3.76
C LYS A 17 7.27 -2.73 -3.43
N GLU A 18 8.08 -2.40 -4.43
CA GLU A 18 9.41 -1.81 -4.21
C GLU A 18 9.31 -0.44 -3.55
N ILE A 19 8.40 0.42 -4.02
CA ILE A 19 8.16 1.74 -3.43
C ILE A 19 7.73 1.61 -1.96
N LEU A 20 6.74 0.73 -1.68
CA LEU A 20 6.29 0.49 -0.31
C LEU A 20 7.41 -0.06 0.57
N SER A 21 8.20 -1.01 0.05
CA SER A 21 9.34 -1.58 0.78
C SER A 21 10.39 -0.51 1.12
N GLY A 22 10.63 0.45 0.22
CA GLY A 22 11.51 1.59 0.47
C GLY A 22 11.00 2.52 1.59
N MET A 23 9.70 2.49 1.87
CA MET A 23 9.06 3.23 2.97
C MET A 23 8.85 2.38 4.23
N GLY A 24 9.32 1.12 4.25
CA GLY A 24 9.06 0.18 5.34
C GLY A 24 7.60 -0.28 5.43
N LEU A 25 6.84 -0.13 4.34
CA LEU A 25 5.42 -0.49 4.24
C LEU A 25 5.24 -1.77 3.41
N SER A 26 4.08 -2.40 3.54
CA SER A 26 3.70 -3.57 2.76
C SER A 26 2.20 -3.61 2.45
N LEU A 27 1.84 -4.26 1.34
CA LEU A 27 0.45 -4.48 0.95
C LEU A 27 -0.24 -5.42 1.93
N GLY A 28 -1.43 -5.04 2.39
CA GLY A 28 -2.21 -5.83 3.36
C GLY A 28 -1.84 -5.57 4.82
N MET A 29 -1.02 -4.55 5.11
CA MET A 29 -0.85 -4.06 6.49
C MET A 29 -2.20 -3.63 7.05
N ARG A 30 -2.46 -4.05 8.29
CA ARG A 30 -3.52 -3.46 9.10
C ARG A 30 -3.02 -2.10 9.55
N LEU A 31 -3.63 -1.06 9.01
CA LEU A 31 -3.45 0.28 9.54
C LEU A 31 -4.30 0.33 10.81
N ASP A 32 -3.64 0.18 11.96
CA ASP A 32 -4.25 0.62 13.20
C ASP A 32 -4.41 2.13 13.05
N GLN A 33 -5.64 2.59 12.84
CA GLN A 33 -5.96 4.01 12.78
C GLN A 33 -5.35 4.64 14.04
N PRO A 34 -4.28 5.47 13.94
CA PRO A 34 -3.85 6.20 15.11
C PRO A 34 -5.07 7.03 15.50
N ALA A 35 -5.61 6.78 16.69
CA ALA A 35 -6.68 7.58 17.26
C ALA A 35 -6.28 9.02 16.99
N ALA A 36 -7.08 9.73 16.18
CA ALA A 36 -6.83 11.13 15.90
C ALA A 36 -6.63 11.78 17.25
N GLN A 37 -5.37 12.09 17.58
CA GLN A 37 -5.04 12.74 18.83
C GLN A 37 -5.54 14.16 18.62
N SER A 38 -6.81 14.35 18.98
CA SER A 38 -7.34 15.63 19.40
C SER A 38 -6.39 16.15 20.46
N GLN A 39 -5.43 16.96 20.03
CA GLN A 39 -4.72 17.86 20.91
C GLN A 39 -5.38 19.22 20.71
N GLU A 40 -6.25 19.57 21.66
CA GLU A 40 -6.49 20.97 22.04
C GLU A 40 -5.20 21.61 22.58
#